data_AF-A0A2D6PYI9-F1
#
_entry.id   AF-A0A2D6PYI9-F1
#
_cell.length_a   1.000
_cell.length_b   1.000
_cell.length_c   1.000
_cell.angle_alpha   90.00
_cell.angle_beta   90.00
_cell.angle_gamma   90.00
#
_symmetry.space_group_name_H-M   'P 1'
#
loop_
_entity.id
_entity.type
_entity.pdbx_description
1 polymer ?
#
loop_
_entity_poly.entity_id
_entity_poly.type
_entity_poly.pdbx_seq_one_letter_code
_entity_poly.pdbx_strand_id
1 'polypeptide(L)'
;MVRFLVLLLVIAAAPDLPAQKKCYVCKGEGFIVCKKKQHNAKKLCGKWKFEHKCSAVLTASCCRGLQKVHCTRCNDPIAEAEILEEIDQRKLWVDRQKAWMKPTNVRVATIETKEFILHFSIPRWSGKGMRYTRSKAAHLFAYRLQTTADRFREITGVLPHRKQRMYMVASGTENSIVTVNKMGGGYTGPFRRSGLSGSVCTWPDPRNPRLLDDDKNMHSHVVHMGTHLLHRASHKFNRENPPWLSCGLSHWMDLELTEQTRDFCFNERSAKSPWNLVEWKTKIYGEVASRREIQFAEVIAKKTLDQTDHRDHAYAYSYIDFMISAYPAKFKAFYKSIKSSNSTKKAIDDVFNWSTSSFHDYWRKWVIKNYARK
;
A
#
# COMPACT_ATOMS: atom_id res chain seq x y z
N MET A 1 -8.60 -11.16 25.61
CA MET A 1 -8.77 -11.75 26.96
C MET A 1 -10.13 -12.44 27.14
N VAL A 2 -11.23 -12.00 26.51
CA VAL A 2 -12.56 -12.66 26.64
C VAL A 2 -12.62 -14.08 26.03
N ARG A 3 -11.85 -14.37 24.96
CA ARG A 3 -11.78 -15.70 24.30
C ARG A 3 -11.29 -16.85 25.21
N PHE A 4 -10.41 -16.55 26.18
CA PHE A 4 -9.88 -17.57 27.09
C PHE A 4 -10.86 -17.92 28.21
N LEU A 5 -11.66 -16.94 28.66
CA LEU A 5 -12.60 -17.12 29.77
C LEU A 5 -13.82 -17.98 29.41
N VAL A 6 -14.34 -17.88 28.18
CA VAL A 6 -15.48 -18.71 27.74
C VAL A 6 -15.06 -20.16 27.49
N LEU A 7 -13.85 -20.41 26.97
CA LEU A 7 -13.37 -21.78 26.76
C LEU A 7 -13.05 -22.49 28.08
N LEU A 8 -12.51 -21.76 29.07
CA LEU A 8 -12.20 -22.31 30.40
C LEU A 8 -13.45 -22.67 31.22
N LEU A 9 -14.55 -21.92 31.06
CA LEU A 9 -15.82 -22.22 31.75
C LEU A 9 -16.53 -23.46 31.21
N VAL A 10 -16.32 -23.83 29.94
CA VAL A 10 -16.92 -25.05 29.36
C VAL A 10 -16.10 -26.31 29.73
N ILE A 11 -14.79 -26.18 29.96
CA ILE A 11 -13.92 -27.32 30.29
C ILE A 11 -14.01 -27.72 31.77
N ALA A 12 -14.30 -26.77 32.68
CA ALA A 12 -14.27 -27.03 34.12
C ALA A 12 -15.49 -27.82 34.67
N ALA A 13 -16.51 -28.11 33.86
CA ALA A 13 -17.77 -28.69 34.35
C ALA A 13 -18.23 -29.97 33.62
N ALA A 14 -17.39 -30.60 32.80
CA ALA A 14 -17.77 -31.83 32.08
C ALA A 14 -16.94 -33.04 32.53
N PRO A 15 -17.18 -33.59 33.74
CA PRO A 15 -16.69 -34.91 34.07
C PRO A 15 -17.41 -35.91 33.15
N ASP A 16 -16.63 -36.67 32.39
CA ASP A 16 -17.08 -37.77 31.53
C ASP A 16 -17.98 -37.42 30.34
N LEU A 17 -17.52 -36.52 29.44
CA LEU A 17 -18.04 -36.56 28.08
C LEU A 17 -17.70 -37.93 27.47
N PRO A 18 -18.70 -38.77 27.12
CA PRO A 18 -18.45 -40.09 26.57
C PRO A 18 -17.58 -39.95 25.31
N ALA A 19 -16.60 -40.85 25.15
CA ALA A 19 -15.70 -40.85 24.00
C ALA A 19 -16.50 -40.64 22.71
N GLN A 20 -16.42 -39.43 22.14
CA GLN A 20 -17.21 -39.09 20.98
C GLN A 20 -16.82 -40.01 19.85
N LYS A 21 -17.80 -40.80 19.37
CA LYS A 21 -17.60 -41.63 18.18
C LYS A 21 -17.20 -40.71 17.04
N LYS A 22 -15.96 -40.79 16.56
CA LYS A 22 -15.46 -39.95 15.46
C LYS A 22 -16.44 -40.02 14.29
N CYS A 23 -16.90 -38.87 13.81
CA CYS A 23 -17.76 -38.80 12.63
C CYS A 23 -17.11 -39.54 11.46
N TYR A 24 -17.78 -40.54 10.90
CA TYR A 24 -17.22 -41.36 9.81
C TYR A 24 -17.00 -40.59 8.50
N VAL A 25 -17.63 -39.42 8.35
CA VAL A 25 -17.54 -38.60 7.13
C VAL A 25 -16.35 -37.63 7.19
N CYS A 26 -16.26 -36.83 8.26
CA CYS A 26 -15.18 -35.84 8.43
C CYS A 26 -14.02 -36.34 9.30
N LYS A 27 -14.10 -37.56 9.85
CA LYS A 27 -13.12 -38.14 10.78
C LYS A 27 -12.93 -37.33 12.07
N GLY A 28 -13.93 -36.54 12.46
CA GLY A 28 -13.90 -35.65 13.62
C GLY A 28 -13.42 -34.22 13.33
N GLU A 29 -13.09 -33.88 12.09
CA GLU A 29 -12.56 -32.55 11.74
C GLU A 29 -13.64 -31.44 11.69
N GLY A 30 -14.93 -31.75 11.85
CA GLY A 30 -16.01 -30.76 11.70
C GLY A 30 -16.32 -30.34 10.25
N PHE A 31 -15.47 -30.69 9.28
CA PHE A 31 -15.63 -30.28 7.88
C PHE A 31 -15.32 -31.38 6.85
N ILE A 32 -15.84 -31.18 5.63
CA ILE A 32 -15.48 -31.93 4.43
C ILE A 32 -14.84 -31.01 3.40
N VAL A 33 -14.02 -31.57 2.50
CA VAL A 33 -13.39 -30.80 1.43
C VAL A 33 -14.43 -30.27 0.45
N CYS A 34 -14.35 -28.98 0.14
CA CYS A 34 -15.22 -28.34 -0.84
C CYS A 34 -14.93 -28.89 -2.25
N LYS A 35 -15.93 -29.56 -2.85
CA LYS A 35 -15.80 -30.15 -4.20
C LYS A 35 -15.81 -29.12 -5.34
N LYS A 36 -16.16 -27.86 -5.06
CA LYS A 36 -16.28 -26.80 -6.07
C LYS A 36 -14.91 -26.22 -6.43
N LYS A 37 -14.33 -26.67 -7.55
CA LYS A 37 -13.01 -26.24 -8.06
C LYS A 37 -12.89 -24.71 -8.20
N GLN A 38 -13.99 -24.01 -8.47
CA GLN A 38 -14.02 -22.55 -8.57
C GLN A 38 -13.80 -21.81 -7.25
N HIS A 39 -13.92 -22.48 -6.10
CA HIS A 39 -13.61 -21.89 -4.79
C HIS A 39 -12.12 -22.01 -4.42
N ASN A 40 -11.30 -22.52 -5.33
CA ASN A 40 -9.88 -22.66 -5.11
C ASN A 40 -9.16 -21.30 -5.19
N ALA A 41 -8.68 -20.85 -4.03
CA ALA A 41 -7.93 -19.60 -3.90
C ALA A 41 -6.71 -19.57 -4.83
N LYS A 42 -5.96 -20.67 -5.00
CA LYS A 42 -4.80 -20.72 -5.92
C LYS A 42 -5.22 -20.42 -7.37
N LYS A 43 -6.42 -20.83 -7.79
CA LYS A 43 -6.94 -20.58 -9.14
C LYS A 43 -7.45 -19.14 -9.31
N LEU A 44 -8.13 -18.60 -8.29
CA LEU A 44 -8.74 -17.25 -8.34
C LEU A 44 -7.72 -16.14 -8.03
N CYS A 45 -6.95 -16.31 -6.96
CA CYS A 45 -5.96 -15.34 -6.50
C CYS A 45 -4.70 -15.33 -7.38
N GLY A 46 -4.36 -16.46 -8.01
CA GLY A 46 -3.14 -16.60 -8.79
C GLY A 46 -1.97 -17.11 -7.93
N LYS A 47 -0.74 -16.87 -8.40
CA LYS A 47 0.49 -17.41 -7.81
C LYS A 47 1.11 -16.51 -6.71
N TRP A 48 0.42 -15.44 -6.32
CA TRP A 48 0.95 -14.46 -5.38
C TRP A 48 1.06 -15.05 -3.97
N LYS A 49 2.24 -14.96 -3.37
CA LYS A 49 2.54 -15.51 -2.04
C LYS A 49 2.53 -14.40 -0.99
N PHE A 50 1.35 -13.93 -0.61
CA PHE A 50 1.18 -12.99 0.50
C PHE A 50 -0.14 -13.25 1.23
N GLU A 51 -0.18 -12.93 2.53
CA GLU A 51 -1.39 -13.06 3.34
C GLU A 51 -2.44 -12.02 2.89
N HIS A 52 -3.64 -12.48 2.56
CA HIS A 52 -4.74 -11.59 2.15
C HIS A 52 -6.12 -12.21 2.32
N LYS A 53 -7.14 -11.34 2.34
CA LYS A 53 -8.55 -11.69 2.19
C LYS A 53 -9.04 -11.24 0.82
N CYS A 54 -9.87 -12.04 0.16
CA CYS A 54 -10.37 -11.77 -1.19
C CYS A 54 -11.88 -11.90 -1.28
N SER A 55 -12.59 -10.84 -1.68
CA SER A 55 -14.04 -10.90 -1.85
C SER A 55 -14.50 -11.89 -2.92
N ALA A 56 -13.70 -12.14 -3.96
CA ALA A 56 -14.04 -13.12 -5.00
C ALA A 56 -14.00 -14.56 -4.48
N VAL A 57 -13.13 -14.85 -3.50
CA VAL A 57 -13.02 -16.19 -2.90
C VAL A 57 -14.01 -16.35 -1.74
N LEU A 58 -14.10 -15.33 -0.88
CA LEU A 58 -14.90 -15.38 0.34
C LEU A 58 -16.42 -15.25 0.09
N THR A 59 -16.85 -14.81 -1.11
CA THR A 59 -18.28 -14.78 -1.48
C THR A 59 -18.88 -16.15 -1.76
N ALA A 60 -18.07 -17.21 -1.93
CA ALA A 60 -18.51 -18.58 -2.13
C ALA A 60 -19.53 -19.01 -1.07
N SER A 61 -20.75 -19.37 -1.49
CA SER A 61 -21.86 -19.64 -0.56
C SER A 61 -21.60 -20.82 0.38
N CYS A 62 -20.91 -21.88 -0.07
CA CYS A 62 -20.75 -23.09 0.72
C CYS A 62 -19.53 -23.10 1.65
N CYS A 63 -18.37 -22.58 1.21
CA CYS A 63 -17.12 -22.69 1.98
C CYS A 63 -16.51 -21.34 2.32
N ARG A 64 -17.05 -20.21 1.83
CA ARG A 64 -16.45 -18.88 2.01
C ARG A 64 -14.94 -18.87 1.74
N GLY A 65 -14.49 -19.58 0.71
CA GLY A 65 -13.07 -19.69 0.36
C GLY A 65 -12.17 -20.53 1.27
N LEU A 66 -12.71 -21.21 2.28
CA LEU A 66 -11.96 -22.14 3.15
C LEU A 66 -11.49 -23.39 2.43
N GLN A 67 -12.16 -23.75 1.34
CA GLN A 67 -12.12 -25.10 0.75
C GLN A 67 -12.55 -26.21 1.73
N LYS A 68 -13.17 -25.82 2.85
CA LYS A 68 -13.78 -26.66 3.86
C LYS A 68 -15.26 -26.27 3.94
N VAL A 69 -16.15 -27.25 3.91
CA VAL A 69 -17.60 -27.08 4.11
C VAL A 69 -17.94 -27.78 5.40
N HIS A 70 -18.74 -27.16 6.26
CA HIS A 70 -19.27 -27.78 7.46
C HIS A 70 -19.81 -29.19 7.14
N CYS A 71 -19.43 -30.18 7.95
CA CYS A 71 -19.96 -31.54 7.84
C CYS A 71 -21.26 -31.65 8.63
N THR A 72 -22.41 -31.72 7.94
CA THR A 72 -23.74 -31.80 8.59
C THR A 72 -24.01 -33.11 9.32
N ARG A 73 -23.05 -34.04 9.31
CA ARG A 73 -23.07 -35.31 10.04
C ARG A 73 -22.03 -35.36 11.15
N CYS A 74 -21.33 -34.24 11.39
CA CYS A 74 -20.39 -34.15 12.50
C CYS A 74 -21.17 -34.18 13.82
N ASN A 75 -20.63 -34.91 14.78
CA ASN A 75 -21.15 -35.03 16.13
C ASN A 75 -20.16 -34.49 17.18
N ASP A 76 -19.07 -33.88 16.71
CA ASP A 76 -18.14 -33.12 17.53
C ASP A 76 -18.56 -31.64 17.50
N PRO A 77 -19.18 -31.13 18.59
CA PRO A 77 -19.70 -29.77 18.65
C PRO A 77 -18.59 -28.72 18.72
N ILE A 78 -17.38 -29.08 19.16
CA ILE A 78 -16.24 -28.14 19.20
C ILE A 78 -15.74 -27.92 17.78
N ALA A 79 -15.45 -29.01 17.05
CA ALA A 79 -15.01 -28.92 15.66
C ALA A 79 -16.05 -28.25 14.76
N GLU A 80 -17.34 -28.49 15.02
CA GLU A 80 -18.45 -27.82 14.34
C GLU A 80 -18.50 -26.31 14.64
N ALA A 81 -18.39 -25.92 15.91
CA ALA A 81 -18.40 -24.51 16.31
C ALA A 81 -17.22 -23.75 15.71
N GLU A 82 -16.02 -24.34 15.70
CA GLU A 82 -14.82 -23.71 15.12
C GLU A 82 -14.98 -23.44 13.62
N ILE A 83 -15.46 -24.40 12.82
CA ILE A 83 -15.65 -24.20 11.38
C ILE A 83 -16.76 -23.18 11.10
N LEU A 84 -17.85 -23.19 11.88
CA LEU A 84 -18.94 -22.23 11.74
C LEU A 84 -18.50 -20.82 12.10
N GLU A 85 -17.74 -20.63 13.19
CA GLU A 85 -17.17 -19.32 13.56
C GLU A 85 -16.29 -18.81 12.41
N GLU A 86 -15.42 -19.63 11.83
CA GLU A 86 -14.55 -19.18 10.73
C GLU A 86 -15.36 -18.80 9.48
N ILE A 87 -16.40 -19.57 9.13
CA ILE A 87 -17.33 -19.27 8.03
C ILE A 87 -18.03 -17.92 8.28
N ASP A 88 -18.51 -17.69 9.50
CA ASP A 88 -19.23 -16.47 9.88
C ASP A 88 -18.33 -15.26 9.91
N GLN A 89 -17.11 -15.36 10.44
CA GLN A 89 -16.13 -14.27 10.39
C GLN A 89 -15.80 -13.85 8.95
N ARG A 90 -15.69 -14.82 8.04
CA ARG A 90 -15.47 -14.55 6.60
C ARG A 90 -16.69 -13.94 5.94
N LYS A 91 -17.89 -14.40 6.28
CA LYS A 91 -19.16 -13.80 5.83
C LYS A 91 -19.29 -12.35 6.29
N LEU A 92 -19.12 -12.09 7.58
CA LEU A 92 -19.13 -10.74 8.18
C LEU A 92 -18.10 -9.81 7.52
N TRP A 93 -16.92 -10.33 7.17
CA TRP A 93 -15.96 -9.56 6.40
C TRP A 93 -16.48 -9.19 5.01
N VAL A 94 -17.02 -10.15 4.25
CA VAL A 94 -17.59 -9.89 2.91
C VAL A 94 -18.73 -8.88 2.98
N ASP A 95 -19.64 -9.04 3.95
CA ASP A 95 -20.81 -8.19 4.11
C ASP A 95 -20.41 -6.76 4.47
N ARG A 96 -19.38 -6.58 5.32
CA ARG A 96 -18.78 -5.26 5.58
C ARG A 96 -18.20 -4.62 4.33
N GLN A 97 -17.47 -5.36 3.48
CA GLN A 97 -16.92 -4.79 2.25
C GLN A 97 -18.01 -4.45 1.24
N LYS A 98 -19.06 -5.27 1.13
CA LYS A 98 -20.24 -4.97 0.30
C LYS A 98 -20.98 -3.75 0.79
N ALA A 99 -21.26 -3.65 2.09
CA ALA A 99 -21.90 -2.49 2.68
C ALA A 99 -21.06 -1.22 2.48
N TRP A 100 -19.73 -1.33 2.63
CA TRP A 100 -18.80 -0.23 2.35
C TRP A 100 -18.94 0.28 0.91
N MET A 101 -18.99 -0.61 -0.09
CA MET A 101 -19.05 -0.22 -1.50
C MET A 101 -20.46 0.03 -2.03
N LYS A 102 -21.51 -0.39 -1.32
CA LYS A 102 -22.92 -0.26 -1.76
C LYS A 102 -23.29 1.15 -2.23
N PRO A 103 -22.93 2.26 -1.53
CA PRO A 103 -23.31 3.61 -1.96
C PRO A 103 -22.73 4.04 -3.31
N THR A 104 -21.64 3.40 -3.78
CA THR A 104 -21.03 3.78 -5.05
C THR A 104 -21.67 3.07 -6.24
N ASN A 105 -22.42 1.98 -6.02
CA ASN A 105 -22.91 1.08 -7.07
C ASN A 105 -21.80 0.59 -8.06
N VAL A 106 -20.53 0.69 -7.68
CA VAL A 106 -19.39 0.27 -8.52
C VAL A 106 -19.07 -1.19 -8.23
N ARG A 107 -19.02 -2.01 -9.28
CA ARG A 107 -18.67 -3.43 -9.16
C ARG A 107 -17.17 -3.60 -8.95
N VAL A 108 -16.76 -3.91 -7.72
CA VAL A 108 -15.35 -4.11 -7.37
C VAL A 108 -15.01 -5.55 -6.93
N ALA A 109 -13.77 -5.96 -7.20
CA ALA A 109 -13.09 -6.98 -6.41
C ALA A 109 -12.40 -6.27 -5.23
N THR A 110 -12.49 -6.82 -4.02
CA THR A 110 -11.84 -6.26 -2.83
C THR A 110 -10.80 -7.22 -2.30
N ILE A 111 -9.56 -6.75 -2.18
CA ILE A 111 -8.44 -7.47 -1.58
C ILE A 111 -8.00 -6.70 -0.33
N GLU A 112 -7.93 -7.37 0.80
CA GLU A 112 -7.36 -6.81 2.03
C GLU A 112 -6.05 -7.52 2.33
N THR A 113 -4.98 -6.74 2.43
CA THR A 113 -3.64 -7.17 2.87
C THR A 113 -3.46 -6.78 4.33
N LYS A 114 -2.24 -6.90 4.86
CA LYS A 114 -1.95 -6.48 6.23
C LYS A 114 -2.02 -4.95 6.39
N GLU A 115 -1.54 -4.18 5.42
CA GLU A 115 -1.49 -2.70 5.49
C GLU A 115 -2.50 -1.99 4.57
N PHE A 116 -3.09 -2.70 3.59
CA PHE A 116 -3.97 -2.08 2.59
C PHE A 116 -5.33 -2.78 2.44
N ILE A 117 -6.33 -2.01 2.01
CA ILE A 117 -7.57 -2.51 1.41
C ILE A 117 -7.68 -1.92 0.01
N LEU A 118 -7.59 -2.78 -0.99
CA LEU A 118 -7.72 -2.42 -2.41
C LEU A 118 -9.12 -2.78 -2.92
N HIS A 119 -9.82 -1.80 -3.47
CA HIS A 119 -11.05 -1.98 -4.23
C HIS A 119 -10.77 -1.75 -5.72
N PHE A 120 -11.03 -2.75 -6.55
CA PHE A 120 -10.59 -2.77 -7.95
C PHE A 120 -11.78 -3.05 -8.89
N SER A 121 -12.20 -2.08 -9.71
CA SER A 121 -13.32 -2.24 -10.64
C SER A 121 -12.90 -2.51 -12.09
N ILE A 122 -11.64 -2.23 -12.46
CA ILE A 122 -11.15 -2.37 -13.84
C ILE A 122 -11.43 -3.79 -14.35
N PRO A 123 -12.24 -3.98 -15.42
CA PRO A 123 -12.75 -5.30 -15.80
C PRO A 123 -11.65 -6.28 -16.23
N ARG A 124 -10.66 -5.77 -16.97
CA ARG A 124 -9.50 -6.50 -17.46
C ARG A 124 -8.27 -5.61 -17.38
N TRP A 125 -7.13 -6.21 -17.10
CA TRP A 125 -5.84 -5.53 -17.09
C TRP A 125 -4.85 -6.30 -17.94
N SER A 126 -3.95 -5.61 -18.63
CA SER A 126 -2.91 -6.25 -19.44
C SER A 126 -1.55 -5.80 -18.94
N GLY A 127 -0.59 -6.73 -18.81
CA GLY A 127 0.77 -6.41 -18.39
C GLY A 127 1.72 -7.57 -18.69
N LYS A 128 2.93 -7.27 -19.17
CA LYS A 128 3.95 -8.26 -19.60
C LYS A 128 3.40 -9.33 -20.55
N GLY A 129 2.61 -8.92 -21.54
CA GLY A 129 1.99 -9.84 -22.52
C GLY A 129 0.86 -10.73 -21.97
N MET A 130 0.51 -10.60 -20.68
CA MET A 130 -0.58 -11.37 -20.07
C MET A 130 -1.83 -10.52 -19.89
N ARG A 131 -3.00 -11.15 -20.04
CA ARG A 131 -4.31 -10.56 -19.73
C ARG A 131 -4.85 -11.13 -18.41
N TYR A 132 -5.20 -10.23 -17.49
CA TYR A 132 -5.73 -10.56 -16.17
C TYR A 132 -7.23 -10.25 -16.11
N THR A 133 -7.98 -11.11 -15.44
CA THR A 133 -9.35 -10.79 -15.02
C THR A 133 -9.30 -9.76 -13.88
N ARG A 134 -10.40 -9.01 -13.65
CA ARG A 134 -10.54 -8.07 -12.51
C ARG A 134 -9.97 -8.62 -11.20
N SER A 135 -10.32 -9.85 -10.83
CA SER A 135 -9.85 -10.45 -9.57
C SER A 135 -8.34 -10.71 -9.59
N LYS A 136 -7.78 -11.27 -10.67
CA LYS A 136 -6.34 -11.52 -10.76
C LYS A 136 -5.53 -10.21 -10.78
N ALA A 137 -6.02 -9.19 -11.49
CA ALA A 137 -5.44 -7.85 -11.51
C ALA A 137 -5.47 -7.21 -10.11
N ALA A 138 -6.60 -7.31 -9.40
CA ALA A 138 -6.70 -6.83 -8.01
C ALA A 138 -5.63 -7.48 -7.10
N HIS A 139 -5.35 -8.78 -7.24
CA HIS A 139 -4.29 -9.41 -6.46
C HIS A 139 -2.89 -8.95 -6.88
N LEU A 140 -2.63 -8.74 -8.17
CA LEU A 140 -1.37 -8.18 -8.67
C LEU A 140 -1.09 -6.82 -8.00
N PHE A 141 -2.08 -5.92 -8.01
CA PHE A 141 -1.90 -4.60 -7.42
C PHE A 141 -1.90 -4.61 -5.89
N ALA A 142 -2.65 -5.50 -5.24
CA ALA A 142 -2.56 -5.68 -3.79
C ALA A 142 -1.19 -6.22 -3.36
N TYR A 143 -0.61 -7.14 -4.13
CA TYR A 143 0.76 -7.63 -3.92
C TYR A 143 1.78 -6.50 -4.03
N ARG A 144 1.66 -5.64 -5.06
CA ARG A 144 2.52 -4.46 -5.24
C ARG A 144 2.43 -3.52 -4.04
N LEU A 145 1.21 -3.18 -3.61
CA LEU A 145 0.98 -2.36 -2.42
C LEU A 145 1.58 -2.96 -1.15
N GLN A 146 1.42 -4.28 -0.95
CA GLN A 146 2.00 -4.96 0.20
C GLN A 146 3.54 -4.94 0.14
N THR A 147 4.12 -5.16 -1.04
CA THR A 147 5.58 -5.04 -1.27
C THR A 147 6.08 -3.63 -0.95
N THR A 148 5.33 -2.59 -1.35
CA THR A 148 5.61 -1.20 -0.97
C THR A 148 5.57 -1.02 0.54
N ALA A 149 4.57 -1.56 1.24
CA ALA A 149 4.51 -1.48 2.71
C ALA A 149 5.68 -2.19 3.39
N ASP A 150 6.05 -3.38 2.93
CA ASP A 150 7.15 -4.14 3.49
C ASP A 150 8.48 -3.41 3.32
N ARG A 151 8.76 -2.90 2.11
CA ARG A 151 9.96 -2.09 1.86
C ARG A 151 9.93 -0.78 2.65
N PHE A 152 8.78 -0.11 2.74
CA PHE A 152 8.62 1.12 3.53
C PHE A 152 8.92 0.88 5.02
N ARG A 153 8.40 -0.21 5.59
CA ARG A 153 8.70 -0.62 6.97
C ARG A 153 10.18 -0.91 7.16
N GLU A 154 10.79 -1.58 6.20
CA GLU A 154 12.22 -1.90 6.25
C GLU A 154 13.06 -0.63 6.38
N ILE A 155 12.78 0.39 5.54
CA ILE A 155 13.59 1.63 5.51
C ILE A 155 13.23 2.62 6.63
N THR A 156 11.99 2.66 7.11
CA THR A 156 11.54 3.66 8.10
C THR A 156 11.42 3.09 9.52
N GLY A 157 11.31 1.76 9.64
CA GLY A 157 11.07 1.07 10.91
C GLY A 157 9.67 1.27 11.48
N VAL A 158 8.72 1.83 10.71
CA VAL A 158 7.35 2.10 11.16
C VAL A 158 6.33 1.83 10.05
N LEU A 159 5.08 1.60 10.46
CA LEU A 159 3.92 1.50 9.57
C LEU A 159 2.72 2.20 10.21
N PRO A 160 1.67 2.50 9.42
CA PRO A 160 0.41 2.99 9.97
C PRO A 160 -0.25 1.96 10.90
N HIS A 161 -0.90 2.45 11.95
CA HIS A 161 -1.72 1.60 12.83
C HIS A 161 -3.03 1.13 12.19
N ARG A 162 -3.50 1.84 11.14
CA ARG A 162 -4.73 1.52 10.42
C ARG A 162 -4.40 1.20 8.97
N LYS A 163 -5.19 0.31 8.36
CA LYS A 163 -5.06 -0.01 6.94
C LYS A 163 -5.39 1.21 6.08
N GLN A 164 -4.60 1.39 5.04
CA GLN A 164 -4.83 2.43 4.04
C GLN A 164 -5.74 1.89 2.93
N ARG A 165 -6.44 2.76 2.21
CA ARG A 165 -7.39 2.34 1.16
C ARG A 165 -6.97 2.82 -0.22
N MET A 166 -7.01 1.92 -1.19
CA MET A 166 -6.82 2.28 -2.59
C MET A 166 -8.05 1.85 -3.40
N TYR A 167 -8.55 2.74 -4.22
CA TYR A 167 -9.60 2.48 -5.20
C TYR A 167 -8.98 2.60 -6.59
N MET A 168 -8.99 1.51 -7.35
CA MET A 168 -8.57 1.49 -8.75
C MET A 168 -9.80 1.24 -9.60
N VAL A 169 -10.29 2.29 -10.23
CA VAL A 169 -11.59 2.27 -10.92
C VAL A 169 -11.44 2.28 -12.45
N ALA A 170 -12.51 1.94 -13.16
CA ALA A 170 -12.46 1.72 -14.60
C ALA A 170 -12.48 3.01 -15.42
N SER A 171 -12.98 4.11 -14.85
CA SER A 171 -13.18 5.37 -15.57
C SER A 171 -13.18 6.57 -14.63
N GLY A 172 -13.02 7.77 -15.21
CA GLY A 172 -13.18 9.03 -14.48
C GLY A 172 -14.56 9.22 -13.87
N THR A 173 -15.62 8.65 -14.48
CA THR A 173 -16.98 8.65 -13.92
C THR A 173 -17.04 7.83 -12.63
N GLU A 174 -16.52 6.60 -12.64
CA GLU A 174 -16.44 5.78 -11.43
C GLU A 174 -15.55 6.43 -10.37
N ASN A 175 -14.48 7.12 -10.79
CA ASN A 175 -13.61 7.87 -9.89
C ASN A 175 -14.37 8.99 -9.18
N SER A 176 -15.17 9.76 -9.92
CA SER A 176 -16.02 10.80 -9.33
C SER A 176 -17.03 10.21 -8.34
N ILE A 177 -17.72 9.14 -8.73
CA ILE A 177 -18.71 8.47 -7.85
C ILE A 177 -18.05 7.97 -6.55
N VAL A 178 -16.90 7.29 -6.65
CA VAL A 178 -16.19 6.76 -5.48
C VAL A 178 -15.66 7.90 -4.60
N THR A 179 -15.06 8.93 -5.20
CA THR A 179 -14.51 10.05 -4.45
C THR A 179 -15.59 10.85 -3.72
N VAL A 180 -16.76 11.09 -4.31
CA VAL A 180 -17.91 11.72 -3.61
C VAL A 180 -18.31 10.88 -2.40
N ASN A 181 -18.57 9.60 -2.62
CA ASN A 181 -19.17 8.73 -1.61
C ASN A 181 -18.20 8.25 -0.52
N LYS A 182 -16.89 8.28 -0.77
CA LYS A 182 -15.87 7.71 0.14
C LYS A 182 -14.81 8.71 0.59
N MET A 183 -14.64 9.81 -0.13
CA MET A 183 -13.55 10.75 0.09
C MET A 183 -14.03 12.19 0.30
N GLY A 184 -15.32 12.48 0.09
CA GLY A 184 -15.94 13.77 0.42
C GLY A 184 -15.83 14.83 -0.68
N GLY A 185 -15.53 14.44 -1.93
CA GLY A 185 -15.52 15.37 -3.06
C GLY A 185 -15.53 14.63 -4.41
N GLY A 186 -16.11 15.22 -5.45
CA GLY A 186 -16.27 14.58 -6.76
C GLY A 186 -15.16 14.94 -7.74
N TYR A 187 -14.19 14.05 -7.90
CA TYR A 187 -13.03 14.26 -8.77
C TYR A 187 -13.05 13.29 -9.93
N THR A 188 -12.81 13.77 -11.15
CA THR A 188 -12.68 12.91 -12.33
C THR A 188 -11.25 12.42 -12.55
N GLY A 189 -10.25 13.09 -11.98
CA GLY A 189 -8.85 12.67 -11.97
C GLY A 189 -8.45 11.92 -10.70
N PRO A 190 -7.23 11.35 -10.64
CA PRO A 190 -6.71 10.73 -9.42
C PRO A 190 -6.84 11.67 -8.22
N PHE A 191 -7.32 11.16 -7.10
CA PHE A 191 -7.55 11.96 -5.90
C PHE A 191 -7.09 11.22 -4.66
N ARG A 192 -6.45 11.95 -3.74
CA ARG A 192 -5.92 11.42 -2.48
C ARG A 192 -6.49 12.20 -1.30
N ARG A 193 -6.99 11.48 -0.31
CA ARG A 193 -7.37 12.01 1.00
C ARG A 193 -6.40 11.50 2.05
N SER A 194 -5.69 12.42 2.69
CA SER A 194 -4.80 12.08 3.81
C SER A 194 -5.60 11.89 5.10
N GLY A 195 -5.15 10.98 5.97
CA GLY A 195 -5.74 10.72 7.27
C GLY A 195 -5.06 9.54 7.96
N LEU A 196 -5.48 9.20 9.18
CA LEU A 196 -5.02 7.99 9.89
C LEU A 196 -5.31 6.70 9.10
N SER A 197 -6.44 6.69 8.39
CA SER A 197 -6.80 5.70 7.37
C SER A 197 -6.96 6.46 6.06
N GLY A 198 -5.85 6.89 5.48
CA GLY A 198 -5.82 7.62 4.22
C GLY A 198 -6.39 6.78 3.07
N SER A 199 -6.80 7.47 2.02
CA SER A 199 -7.32 6.82 0.82
C SER A 199 -6.89 7.50 -0.47
N VAL A 200 -6.78 6.73 -1.54
CA VAL A 200 -6.54 7.22 -2.90
C VAL A 200 -7.50 6.55 -3.87
N CYS A 201 -8.03 7.31 -4.83
CA CYS A 201 -8.80 6.80 -5.95
C CYS A 201 -8.08 7.19 -7.25
N THR A 202 -7.87 6.21 -8.13
CA THR A 202 -7.17 6.39 -9.40
C THR A 202 -7.77 5.47 -10.47
N TRP A 203 -7.46 5.75 -11.73
CA TRP A 203 -7.92 4.99 -12.89
C TRP A 203 -6.97 5.22 -14.08
N PRO A 204 -6.92 4.30 -15.06
CA PRO A 204 -6.11 4.46 -16.26
C PRO A 204 -6.69 5.55 -17.16
N ASP A 205 -6.29 6.82 -16.97
CA ASP A 205 -6.80 7.95 -17.75
C ASP A 205 -6.28 7.90 -19.20
N PRO A 206 -7.13 7.61 -20.21
CA PRO A 206 -6.72 7.49 -21.60
C PRO A 206 -6.31 8.84 -22.21
N ARG A 207 -6.64 9.97 -21.57
CA ARG A 207 -6.18 11.30 -21.99
C ARG A 207 -4.74 11.56 -21.56
N ASN A 208 -4.22 10.73 -20.67
CA ASN A 208 -2.81 10.73 -20.31
C ASN A 208 -2.21 9.32 -20.42
N PRO A 209 -2.15 8.76 -21.65
CA PRO A 209 -1.66 7.40 -21.90
C PRO A 209 -0.15 7.27 -21.61
N ARG A 210 0.56 8.39 -21.36
CA ARG A 210 1.93 8.34 -20.84
C ARG A 210 2.00 7.90 -19.37
N LEU A 211 0.89 7.90 -18.63
CA LEU A 211 0.91 7.79 -17.18
C LEU A 211 0.27 6.52 -16.61
N LEU A 212 -0.79 5.92 -17.19
CA LEU A 212 -1.54 4.90 -16.43
C LEU A 212 -2.20 3.77 -17.24
N ASP A 213 -2.10 3.70 -18.58
CA ASP A 213 -2.68 2.60 -19.36
C ASP A 213 -1.75 1.37 -19.49
N ASP A 214 -0.44 1.60 -19.35
CA ASP A 214 0.60 0.57 -19.28
C ASP A 214 0.79 0.04 -17.85
N ASP A 215 1.05 -1.26 -17.73
CA ASP A 215 1.29 -1.94 -16.45
C ASP A 215 2.51 -1.41 -15.72
N LYS A 216 3.57 -1.02 -16.44
CA LYS A 216 4.75 -0.44 -15.81
C LYS A 216 4.37 0.89 -15.15
N ASN A 217 3.74 1.79 -15.90
CA ASN A 217 3.33 3.10 -15.39
C ASN A 217 2.34 3.00 -14.23
N MET A 218 1.29 2.17 -14.35
CA MET A 218 0.35 1.97 -13.24
C MET A 218 1.01 1.31 -12.02
N HIS A 219 2.02 0.44 -12.21
CA HIS A 219 2.78 -0.10 -11.08
C HIS A 219 3.51 1.01 -10.32
N SER A 220 4.25 1.87 -11.02
CA SER A 220 4.89 3.07 -10.43
C SER A 220 3.86 3.91 -9.68
N HIS A 221 2.73 4.21 -10.31
CA HIS A 221 1.70 5.03 -9.70
C HIS A 221 1.16 4.45 -8.39
N VAL A 222 0.95 3.14 -8.36
CA VAL A 222 0.46 2.44 -7.16
C VAL A 222 1.52 2.45 -6.05
N VAL A 223 2.80 2.31 -6.39
CA VAL A 223 3.92 2.43 -5.44
C VAL A 223 3.99 3.87 -4.89
N HIS A 224 3.91 4.88 -5.76
CA HIS A 224 3.98 6.29 -5.40
C HIS A 224 2.85 6.67 -4.45
N MET A 225 1.61 6.38 -4.85
CA MET A 225 0.42 6.71 -4.06
C MET A 225 0.36 5.88 -2.77
N GLY A 226 0.75 4.60 -2.82
CA GLY A 226 0.88 3.75 -1.64
C GLY A 226 1.86 4.33 -0.63
N THR A 227 3.03 4.79 -1.10
CA THR A 227 4.06 5.40 -0.26
C THR A 227 3.56 6.66 0.42
N HIS A 228 2.82 7.53 -0.28
CA HIS A 228 2.22 8.69 0.37
C HIS A 228 1.23 8.34 1.47
N LEU A 229 0.37 7.33 1.26
CA LEU A 229 -0.58 6.89 2.28
C LEU A 229 0.14 6.35 3.52
N LEU A 230 1.17 5.52 3.31
CA LEU A 230 2.01 4.99 4.38
C LEU A 230 2.74 6.13 5.13
N HIS A 231 3.41 7.02 4.40
CA HIS A 231 4.15 8.15 4.97
C HIS A 231 3.28 9.06 5.83
N ARG A 232 2.07 9.38 5.35
CA ARG A 232 1.15 10.28 6.05
C ARG A 232 0.64 9.69 7.36
N ALA A 233 0.32 8.40 7.37
CA ALA A 233 -0.31 7.73 8.50
C ALA A 233 0.67 7.02 9.47
N SER A 234 1.96 6.93 9.14
CA SER A 234 2.97 6.25 9.97
C SER A 234 3.48 7.12 11.12
N HIS A 235 3.85 6.47 12.24
CA HIS A 235 4.41 7.04 13.47
C HIS A 235 3.49 8.04 14.18
N LYS A 236 3.38 9.26 13.65
CA LYS A 236 2.43 10.28 14.08
C LYS A 236 1.81 10.90 12.85
N PHE A 237 0.47 10.92 12.82
CA PHE A 237 -0.22 11.67 11.79
C PHE A 237 0.04 13.15 11.99
N ASN A 238 0.56 13.79 10.94
CA ASN A 238 0.71 15.23 10.90
C ASN A 238 0.02 15.75 9.64
N ARG A 239 -0.80 16.78 9.80
CA ARG A 239 -1.48 17.46 8.68
C ARG A 239 -0.45 18.11 7.75
N GLU A 240 0.59 18.68 8.33
CA GLU A 240 1.69 19.32 7.63
C GLU A 240 2.90 18.38 7.69
N ASN A 241 3.29 17.78 6.57
CA ASN A 241 4.58 17.09 6.48
C ASN A 241 5.46 17.86 5.51
N PRO A 242 6.78 17.92 5.73
CA PRO A 242 7.69 18.57 4.82
C PRO A 242 7.53 18.00 3.40
N PRO A 243 7.20 18.83 2.39
CA PRO A 243 6.97 18.39 1.02
C PRO A 243 8.13 17.54 0.48
N TRP A 244 9.36 17.98 0.71
CA TRP A 244 10.58 17.28 0.28
C TRP A 244 10.65 15.83 0.80
N LEU A 245 10.27 15.59 2.06
CA LEU A 245 10.31 14.24 2.62
C LEU A 245 9.23 13.36 2.00
N SER A 246 8.01 13.90 1.84
CA SER A 246 6.88 13.17 1.26
C SER A 246 7.11 12.81 -0.21
N CYS A 247 7.60 13.75 -1.01
CA CYS A 247 7.90 13.53 -2.44
C CYS A 247 9.16 12.70 -2.62
N GLY A 248 10.24 13.05 -1.92
CA GLY A 248 11.51 12.33 -2.01
C GLY A 248 11.37 10.85 -1.67
N LEU A 249 10.63 10.50 -0.61
CA LEU A 249 10.33 9.10 -0.27
C LEU A 249 9.51 8.39 -1.35
N SER A 250 8.49 9.05 -1.88
CA SER A 250 7.59 8.42 -2.86
C SER A 250 8.33 8.12 -4.16
N HIS A 251 9.10 9.09 -4.67
CA HIS A 251 9.95 8.87 -5.84
C HIS A 251 11.10 7.89 -5.58
N TRP A 252 11.66 7.86 -4.37
CA TRP A 252 12.68 6.86 -4.02
C TRP A 252 12.11 5.45 -4.08
N MET A 253 10.91 5.24 -3.55
CA MET A 253 10.22 3.95 -3.61
C MET A 253 9.86 3.56 -5.04
N ASP A 254 9.45 4.52 -5.89
CA ASP A 254 9.14 4.25 -7.30
C ASP A 254 10.37 3.77 -8.07
N LEU A 255 11.50 4.46 -7.95
CA LEU A 255 12.74 4.05 -8.59
C LEU A 255 13.23 2.70 -8.10
N GLU A 256 13.20 2.49 -6.79
CA GLU A 256 13.66 1.25 -6.16
C GLU A 256 12.82 0.05 -6.60
N LEU A 257 11.49 0.18 -6.66
CA LEU A 257 10.59 -0.95 -6.91
C LEU A 257 10.17 -1.11 -8.38
N THR A 258 10.32 -0.06 -9.18
CA THR A 258 9.80 -0.04 -10.57
C THR A 258 10.79 0.44 -11.61
N GLU A 259 11.98 0.90 -11.19
CA GLU A 259 13.03 1.44 -12.07
C GLU A 259 12.56 2.63 -12.90
N GLN A 260 11.55 3.37 -12.42
CA GLN A 260 11.05 4.56 -13.10
C GLN A 260 10.45 5.59 -12.14
N THR A 261 10.46 6.85 -12.58
CA THR A 261 9.74 7.99 -12.01
C THR A 261 8.93 8.65 -13.12
N ARG A 262 7.61 8.50 -13.07
CA ARG A 262 6.70 9.23 -13.98
C ARG A 262 5.54 9.88 -13.25
N ASP A 263 5.36 9.53 -11.98
CA ASP A 263 4.28 10.02 -11.15
C ASP A 263 4.72 11.27 -10.40
N PHE A 264 4.03 12.36 -10.66
CA PHE A 264 4.21 13.62 -9.94
C PHE A 264 2.91 13.95 -9.21
N CYS A 265 3.02 14.64 -8.07
CA CYS A 265 1.85 15.01 -7.29
C CYS A 265 1.00 16.05 -8.04
N PHE A 266 -0.29 16.09 -7.70
CA PHE A 266 -1.26 16.97 -8.35
C PHE A 266 -0.79 18.44 -8.28
N ASN A 267 -0.90 19.16 -9.41
CA ASN A 267 -0.53 20.58 -9.68
C ASN A 267 0.82 20.83 -10.38
N GLU A 268 1.67 19.82 -10.53
CA GLU A 268 2.97 19.96 -11.21
C GLU A 268 2.85 19.79 -12.74
N ARG A 269 2.07 20.65 -13.41
CA ARG A 269 1.78 20.54 -14.85
C ARG A 269 2.78 21.24 -15.76
N SER A 270 4.08 21.24 -15.44
CA SER A 270 5.07 21.69 -16.42
C SER A 270 5.44 20.55 -17.37
N ALA A 271 4.67 20.41 -18.46
CA ALA A 271 4.89 19.39 -19.48
C ALA A 271 6.28 19.46 -20.16
N LYS A 272 7.04 20.54 -19.96
CA LYS A 272 8.33 20.81 -20.61
C LYS A 272 9.54 20.75 -19.68
N SER A 273 9.39 20.37 -18.42
CA SER A 273 10.54 20.31 -17.51
C SER A 273 11.47 19.15 -17.89
N PRO A 274 12.79 19.38 -18.04
CA PRO A 274 13.76 18.32 -18.31
C PRO A 274 13.89 17.31 -17.17
N TRP A 275 13.28 17.59 -16.01
CA TRP A 275 13.30 16.75 -14.81
C TRP A 275 12.14 15.75 -14.73
N ASN A 276 11.29 15.67 -15.77
CA ASN A 276 10.20 14.70 -15.84
C ASN A 276 10.62 13.27 -16.23
N LEU A 277 11.93 13.04 -16.48
CA LEU A 277 12.49 11.74 -16.88
C LEU A 277 13.38 11.13 -15.79
N VAL A 278 13.58 9.82 -15.86
CA VAL A 278 14.22 8.97 -14.84
C VAL A 278 15.74 9.18 -14.65
N GLU A 279 16.38 9.98 -15.49
CA GLU A 279 17.83 10.22 -15.48
C GLU A 279 18.27 11.22 -14.40
N TRP A 280 17.60 11.20 -13.24
CA TRP A 280 17.85 12.15 -12.16
C TRP A 280 19.27 12.05 -11.63
N LYS A 281 19.82 10.84 -11.48
CA LYS A 281 21.19 10.66 -10.95
C LYS A 281 22.22 11.38 -11.82
N THR A 282 22.17 11.18 -13.14
CA THR A 282 23.06 11.82 -14.11
C THR A 282 22.89 13.34 -14.13
N LYS A 283 21.65 13.84 -14.10
CA LYS A 283 21.36 15.29 -14.10
C LYS A 283 21.84 15.97 -12.82
N ILE A 284 21.56 15.37 -11.66
CA ILE A 284 22.01 15.89 -10.35
C ILE A 284 23.54 15.85 -10.27
N TYR A 285 24.18 14.77 -10.74
CA TYR A 285 25.63 14.71 -10.82
C TYR A 285 26.20 15.88 -11.65
N GLY A 286 25.65 16.11 -12.85
CA GLY A 286 26.10 17.19 -13.73
C GLY A 286 25.96 18.59 -13.09
N GLU A 287 24.87 18.83 -12.36
CA GLU A 287 24.67 20.09 -11.64
C GLU A 287 25.62 20.24 -10.45
N VAL A 288 25.80 19.18 -9.65
CA VAL A 288 26.73 19.17 -8.50
C VAL A 288 28.17 19.35 -8.95
N ALA A 289 28.60 18.64 -10.00
CA ALA A 289 29.95 18.78 -10.55
C ALA A 289 30.22 20.20 -11.08
N SER A 290 29.17 20.87 -11.57
CA SER A 290 29.24 22.25 -12.06
C SER A 290 28.93 23.31 -11.01
N ARG A 291 28.72 22.94 -9.75
CA ARG A 291 28.31 23.86 -8.65
C ARG A 291 27.03 24.66 -8.94
N ARG A 292 26.09 24.06 -9.67
CA ARG A 292 24.76 24.64 -10.00
C ARG A 292 23.61 23.98 -9.25
N GLU A 293 23.93 23.14 -8.27
CA GLU A 293 22.94 22.39 -7.52
C GLU A 293 22.02 23.28 -6.66
N ILE A 294 20.79 22.81 -6.43
CA ILE A 294 19.89 23.43 -5.46
C ILE A 294 20.42 23.14 -4.06
N GLN A 295 20.50 24.16 -3.21
CA GLN A 295 20.93 24.00 -1.83
C GLN A 295 19.87 23.25 -1.00
N PHE A 296 20.30 22.39 -0.08
CA PHE A 296 19.35 21.63 0.77
C PHE A 296 18.41 22.55 1.55
N ALA A 297 18.94 23.67 2.05
CA ALA A 297 18.16 24.68 2.77
C ALA A 297 16.99 25.26 1.94
N GLU A 298 17.18 25.43 0.63
CA GLU A 298 16.15 25.95 -0.28
C GLU A 298 15.00 24.96 -0.45
N VAL A 299 15.31 23.67 -0.62
CA VAL A 299 14.29 22.61 -0.78
C VAL A 299 13.47 22.43 0.50
N ILE A 300 14.10 22.47 1.68
CA ILE A 300 13.38 22.26 2.95
C ILE A 300 12.63 23.50 3.43
N ALA A 301 12.88 24.68 2.84
CA ALA A 301 12.15 25.90 3.14
C ALA A 301 10.71 25.86 2.58
N LYS A 302 10.47 25.06 1.52
CA LYS A 302 9.16 24.86 0.88
C LYS A 302 8.19 24.21 1.87
N LYS A 303 7.04 24.86 2.04
CA LYS A 303 6.00 24.49 3.02
C LYS A 303 4.88 23.68 2.41
N THR A 304 4.60 23.88 1.12
CA THR A 304 3.54 23.18 0.39
C THR A 304 4.07 22.49 -0.86
N LEU A 305 3.31 21.52 -1.37
CA LEU A 305 3.64 20.83 -2.63
C LEU A 305 3.52 21.76 -3.84
N ASP A 306 2.68 22.79 -3.79
CA ASP A 306 2.55 23.75 -4.88
C ASP A 306 3.79 24.65 -5.02
N GLN A 307 4.69 24.65 -4.04
CA GLN A 307 5.97 25.36 -4.08
C GLN A 307 7.12 24.51 -4.62
N THR A 308 6.89 23.21 -4.89
CA THR A 308 7.89 22.29 -5.43
C THR A 308 7.67 22.06 -6.92
N ASP A 309 8.75 22.00 -7.67
CA ASP A 309 8.75 21.59 -9.07
C ASP A 309 9.42 20.21 -9.28
N HIS A 310 9.51 19.76 -10.54
CA HIS A 310 10.14 18.48 -10.85
C HIS A 310 11.64 18.43 -10.48
N ARG A 311 12.35 19.56 -10.52
CA ARG A 311 13.77 19.62 -10.12
C ARG A 311 13.87 19.43 -8.62
N ASP A 312 13.03 20.09 -7.84
CA ASP A 312 12.95 19.89 -6.38
C ASP A 312 12.69 18.44 -6.01
N HIS A 313 11.81 17.77 -6.75
CA HIS A 313 11.50 16.36 -6.53
C HIS A 313 12.70 15.45 -6.77
N ALA A 314 13.48 15.72 -7.82
CA ALA A 314 14.73 14.99 -8.08
C ALA A 314 15.76 15.21 -6.96
N TYR A 315 15.91 16.44 -6.48
CA TYR A 315 16.79 16.74 -5.35
C TYR A 315 16.30 16.10 -4.05
N ALA A 316 15.00 16.20 -3.75
CA ALA A 316 14.37 15.55 -2.62
C ALA A 316 14.60 14.03 -2.64
N TYR A 317 14.45 13.39 -3.80
CA TYR A 317 14.82 12.00 -4.01
C TYR A 317 16.30 11.75 -3.66
N SER A 318 17.21 12.55 -4.20
CA SER A 318 18.65 12.37 -3.98
C SER A 318 19.06 12.54 -2.51
N TYR A 319 18.43 13.44 -1.77
CA TYR A 319 18.65 13.58 -0.33
C TYR A 319 18.17 12.34 0.44
N ILE A 320 17.03 11.76 0.05
CA ILE A 320 16.54 10.51 0.63
C ILE A 320 17.45 9.34 0.26
N ASP A 321 17.88 9.24 -1.01
CA ASP A 321 18.78 8.19 -1.49
C ASP A 321 20.10 8.21 -0.72
N PHE A 322 20.68 9.39 -0.52
CA PHE A 322 21.88 9.57 0.30
C PHE A 322 21.69 9.06 1.73
N MET A 323 20.62 9.47 2.42
CA MET A 323 20.41 9.05 3.80
C MET A 323 20.16 7.55 3.93
N ILE A 324 19.36 6.97 3.03
CA ILE A 324 19.06 5.53 3.05
C ILE A 324 20.32 4.73 2.69
N SER A 325 21.04 5.12 1.63
CA SER A 325 22.19 4.37 1.12
C SER A 325 23.42 4.49 2.01
N ALA A 326 23.72 5.68 2.53
CA ALA A 326 24.92 5.91 3.34
C ALA A 326 24.69 5.66 4.85
N TYR A 327 23.46 5.86 5.35
CA TYR A 327 23.16 5.81 6.78
C TYR A 327 21.80 5.16 7.11
N PRO A 328 21.52 3.92 6.70
CA PRO A 328 20.20 3.31 6.80
C PRO A 328 19.64 3.27 8.23
N ALA A 329 20.49 2.99 9.23
CA ALA A 329 20.08 3.00 10.63
C ALA A 329 19.71 4.41 11.13
N LYS A 330 20.51 5.43 10.75
CA LYS A 330 20.20 6.83 11.08
C LYS A 330 18.97 7.31 10.34
N PHE A 331 18.71 6.88 9.11
CA PHE A 331 17.49 7.25 8.39
C PHE A 331 16.22 6.78 9.12
N LYS A 332 16.20 5.57 9.69
CA LYS A 332 15.08 5.09 10.53
C LYS A 332 14.84 6.00 11.73
N ALA A 333 15.91 6.38 12.43
CA ALA A 333 15.84 7.28 13.58
C ALA A 333 15.39 8.70 13.17
N PHE A 334 15.95 9.21 12.08
CA PHE A 334 15.60 10.49 11.46
C PHE A 334 14.12 10.54 11.09
N TYR A 335 13.60 9.50 10.43
CA TYR A 335 12.20 9.43 10.03
C TYR A 335 11.26 9.54 11.25
N LYS A 336 11.56 8.82 12.34
CA LYS A 336 10.78 8.94 13.59
C LYS A 336 10.91 10.32 14.23
N SER A 337 12.12 10.91 14.22
CA SER A 337 12.38 12.24 14.77
C SER A 337 11.62 13.32 14.00
N ILE A 338 11.74 13.38 12.67
CA ILE A 338 11.05 14.38 11.85
C ILE A 338 9.53 14.22 11.89
N LYS A 339 9.01 12.98 11.97
CA LYS A 339 7.58 12.74 12.17
C LYS A 339 7.09 13.17 13.55
N SER A 340 7.96 13.26 14.55
CA SER A 340 7.63 13.72 15.91
C SER A 340 7.73 15.23 16.07
N SER A 341 8.76 15.86 15.49
CA SER A 341 9.08 17.27 15.68
C SER A 341 8.51 18.17 14.59
N ASN A 342 8.17 17.62 13.43
CA ASN A 342 7.88 18.36 12.20
C ASN A 342 8.96 19.37 11.80
N SER A 343 10.21 19.14 12.22
CA SER A 343 11.33 20.05 11.97
C SER A 343 12.49 19.29 11.35
N THR A 344 12.73 19.51 10.06
CA THR A 344 13.87 18.91 9.34
C THR A 344 15.19 19.25 10.02
N LYS A 345 15.40 20.53 10.37
CA LYS A 345 16.64 21.00 11.01
C LYS A 345 16.89 20.26 12.33
N LYS A 346 15.88 20.21 13.21
CA LYS A 346 16.00 19.51 14.49
C LYS A 346 16.26 18.01 14.29
N ALA A 347 15.56 17.37 13.36
CA ALA A 347 15.75 15.94 13.12
C ALA A 347 17.13 15.59 12.55
N ILE A 348 17.70 16.45 11.69
CA ILE A 348 19.07 16.29 11.20
C ILE A 348 20.08 16.48 12.34
N ASP A 349 19.91 17.52 13.15
CA ASP A 349 20.77 17.81 14.31
C ASP A 349 20.75 16.65 15.32
N ASP A 350 19.56 16.26 15.79
CA ASP A 350 19.38 15.22 16.80
C ASP A 350 19.96 13.84 16.38
N VAL A 351 19.91 13.51 15.09
CA VAL A 351 20.22 12.15 14.61
C VAL A 351 21.58 12.05 13.91
N PHE A 352 21.95 13.09 13.17
CA PHE A 352 23.21 13.12 12.43
C PHE A 352 24.27 13.98 13.10
N ASN A 353 23.90 14.83 14.07
CA ASN A 353 24.76 15.85 14.67
C ASN A 353 25.33 16.81 13.61
N TRP A 354 24.49 17.20 12.65
CA TRP A 354 24.87 18.04 11.52
C TRP A 354 24.01 19.31 11.45
N SER A 355 24.61 20.39 10.96
CA SER A 355 23.84 21.52 10.43
C SER A 355 23.25 21.18 9.05
N THR A 356 22.29 21.99 8.58
CA THR A 356 21.75 21.86 7.21
C THR A 356 22.82 22.10 6.14
N SER A 357 23.80 22.96 6.41
CA SER A 357 24.95 23.21 5.53
C SER A 357 25.87 21.99 5.48
N SER A 358 26.24 21.44 6.65
CA SER A 358 27.08 20.24 6.73
C SER A 358 26.41 19.04 6.06
N PHE A 359 25.08 18.86 6.24
CA PHE A 359 24.31 17.85 5.52
C PHE A 359 24.46 17.99 4.01
N HIS A 360 24.31 19.21 3.48
CA HIS A 360 24.45 19.46 2.04
C HIS A 360 25.86 19.14 1.54
N ASP A 361 26.91 19.49 2.30
CA ASP A 361 28.29 19.18 1.92
C ASP A 361 28.57 17.67 1.91
N TYR A 362 28.05 16.92 2.89
CA TYR A 362 28.17 15.46 2.90
C TYR A 362 27.41 14.82 1.75
N TRP A 363 26.19 15.27 1.49
CA TRP A 363 25.39 14.82 0.35
C TRP A 363 26.11 15.11 -0.97
N ARG A 364 26.66 16.33 -1.15
CA ARG A 364 27.39 16.73 -2.36
C ARG A 364 28.57 15.80 -2.63
N LYS A 365 29.40 15.56 -1.61
CA LYS A 365 30.54 14.62 -1.69
C LYS A 365 30.07 13.21 -2.04
N TRP A 366 28.96 12.77 -1.47
CA TRP A 366 28.38 11.46 -1.77
C TRP A 366 27.87 11.37 -3.21
N VAL A 367 27.17 12.39 -3.72
CA VAL A 367 26.69 12.42 -5.11
C VAL A 367 27.85 12.33 -6.10
N ILE A 368 28.90 13.14 -5.92
CA ILE A 368 30.08 13.11 -6.79
C ILE A 368 30.67 11.69 -6.83
N LYS A 369 30.77 11.03 -5.68
CA LYS A 369 31.32 9.67 -5.59
C LYS A 369 30.40 8.62 -6.24
N ASN A 370 29.09 8.69 -6.02
CA ASN A 370 28.18 7.57 -6.29
C ASN A 370 27.36 7.71 -7.59
N TYR A 371 27.22 8.93 -8.13
CA TYR A 371 26.48 9.17 -9.36
C TYR A 371 27.38 9.39 -10.59
N ALA A 372 28.70 9.56 -10.42
CA ALA A 372 29.65 9.84 -11.51
C ALA A 372 29.77 8.75 -12.60
N ARG A 373 29.16 7.57 -12.42
CA ARG A 373 29.37 6.38 -13.27
C ARG A 373 28.09 5.59 -13.55
N LYS A 374 26.92 6.21 -13.48
CA LYS A 374 25.63 5.53 -13.69
C LYS A 374 24.79 6.20 -14.76
#